data_AF-A0A7W1VZ13-F1
#
_entry.id   AF-A0A7W1VZ13-F1
#
_cell.length_a   1.000
_cell.length_b   1.000
_cell.length_c   1.000
_cell.angle_alpha   90.00
_cell.angle_beta   90.00
_cell.angle_gamma   90.00
#
_symmetry.space_group_name_H-M   'P 1'
#
loop_
_entity.id
_entity.type
_entity.pdbx_description
1 polymer ?
#
loop_
_entity_poly.entity_id
_entity_poly.type
_entity_poly.pdbx_seq_one_letter_code
_entity_poly.pdbx_strand_id
1 'polypeptide(L)'
;MAKQHQKKFAGIWLDSAKAVIIAQQPGEAGTYGVQDTVKGRESHSGGNEHTMNNARQSEELKYLKAVTSALLPYDEIVIFGPGQSQEQLQHHLEEEV
;
A
#
# COMPACT_ATOMS: atom_id res chain seq x y z
N MET A 1 -15.80 19.82 24.51
CA MET A 1 -14.42 19.31 24.51
C MET A 1 -14.09 18.80 23.11
N ALA A 2 -13.49 19.62 22.25
CA ALA A 2 -13.08 19.16 20.93
C ALA A 2 -11.87 18.23 21.11
N LYS A 3 -12.03 16.93 20.84
CA LYS A 3 -10.89 16.04 20.66
C LYS A 3 -10.10 16.62 19.49
N GLN A 4 -8.94 17.21 19.77
CA GLN A 4 -7.98 17.50 18.70
C GLN A 4 -7.69 16.16 18.03
N HIS A 5 -8.19 15.98 16.81
CA HIS A 5 -7.87 14.80 16.02
C HIS A 5 -6.40 14.95 15.68
N GLN A 6 -5.55 14.24 16.41
CA GLN A 6 -4.14 14.21 16.10
C GLN A 6 -4.02 13.46 14.77
N LYS A 7 -3.71 14.19 13.71
CA LYS A 7 -3.53 13.59 12.38
C LYS A 7 -2.51 12.47 12.45
N LYS A 8 -2.87 11.31 11.93
CA LYS A 8 -1.99 10.15 11.87
C LYS A 8 -1.21 10.19 10.56
N PHE A 9 0.10 10.35 10.70
CA PHE A 9 1.04 10.36 9.58
C PHE A 9 1.58 8.95 9.34
N ALA A 10 1.58 8.52 8.08
CA ALA A 10 2.26 7.33 7.63
C ALA A 10 3.11 7.60 6.38
N GLY A 11 4.17 6.83 6.24
CA GLY A 11 4.90 6.65 5.01
C GLY A 11 4.65 5.25 4.47
N ILE A 12 4.48 5.10 3.16
CA ILE A 12 4.43 3.80 2.50
C ILE A 12 5.51 3.69 1.44
N TRP A 13 6.39 2.71 1.59
CA TRP A 13 7.27 2.26 0.51
C TRP A 13 6.59 1.13 -0.25
N LEU A 14 6.51 1.19 -1.57
CA LEU A 14 6.00 0.06 -2.36
C LEU A 14 6.80 -0.19 -3.62
N ASP A 15 6.82 -1.46 -4.02
CA ASP A 15 7.21 -1.91 -5.35
C ASP A 15 6.17 -2.91 -5.90
N SER A 16 6.49 -3.59 -7.01
CA SER A 16 5.63 -4.61 -7.62
C SER A 16 5.48 -5.89 -6.78
N ALA A 17 6.30 -6.08 -5.75
CA ALA A 17 6.42 -7.30 -4.97
C ALA A 17 5.99 -7.14 -3.51
N LYS A 18 6.05 -5.95 -2.93
CA LYS A 18 5.63 -5.67 -1.55
C LYS A 18 5.43 -4.18 -1.29
N ALA A 19 4.58 -3.89 -0.32
CA ALA A 19 4.46 -2.58 0.29
C ALA A 19 4.80 -2.67 1.78
N VAL A 20 5.48 -1.66 2.29
CA VAL A 20 5.91 -1.52 3.69
C VAL A 20 5.37 -0.21 4.22
N ILE A 21 4.54 -0.29 5.25
CA ILE A 21 3.94 0.87 5.89
C ILE A 21 4.75 1.20 7.13
N ILE A 22 5.23 2.43 7.17
CA ILE A 22 6.04 3.00 8.23
C ILE A 22 5.21 4.08 8.89
N ALA A 23 4.91 3.94 10.17
CA ALA A 23 4.21 4.98 10.91
C ALA A 23 4.78 5.12 12.32
N GLN A 24 4.39 6.20 12.97
CA GLN A 24 4.83 6.47 14.33
C GLN A 24 4.36 5.35 15.28
N GLN A 25 5.26 4.87 16.14
CA GLN A 25 4.91 3.85 17.12
C GLN A 25 3.98 4.43 18.20
N PRO A 26 2.91 3.71 18.59
CA PRO A 26 2.01 4.16 19.64
C PRO A 26 2.77 4.18 20.98
N GLY A 27 2.90 5.37 21.57
CA GLY A 27 3.53 5.56 22.87
C GLY A 27 4.93 6.16 22.85
N GLU A 28 5.57 6.30 21.68
CA GLU A 28 6.89 6.93 21.56
C GLU A 28 6.86 8.08 20.54
N ALA A 29 6.99 9.30 21.05
CA ALA A 29 7.00 10.50 20.22
C ALA A 29 8.30 10.56 19.40
N GLY A 30 8.19 10.49 18.07
CA GLY A 30 9.33 10.60 17.15
C GLY A 30 9.96 9.27 16.70
N THR A 31 9.53 8.12 17.22
CA THR A 31 9.97 6.81 16.74
C THR A 31 9.06 6.32 15.62
N TYR A 32 9.64 6.10 14.44
CA TYR A 32 8.96 5.49 13.31
C TYR A 32 9.37 4.03 13.17
N GLY A 33 8.39 3.16 12.98
CA GLY A 33 8.61 1.74 12.80
C GLY A 33 7.76 1.19 11.67
N VAL A 34 8.14 0.01 11.18
CA VAL A 34 7.29 -0.75 10.27
C VAL A 34 6.06 -1.21 11.04
N GLN A 35 4.89 -0.73 10.63
CA GLN A 35 3.60 -1.13 11.21
C GLN A 35 3.00 -2.32 10.49
N ASP A 36 3.16 -2.36 9.16
CA ASP A 36 2.58 -3.42 8.35
C ASP A 36 3.41 -3.65 7.08
N THR A 37 3.28 -4.83 6.50
CA THR A 37 3.88 -5.19 5.22
C THR A 37 2.89 -6.00 4.40
N VAL A 38 2.45 -5.44 3.29
CA VAL A 38 1.59 -6.11 2.32
C VAL A 38 2.47 -6.82 1.32
N LYS A 39 2.34 -8.14 1.21
CA LYS A 39 3.02 -8.91 0.17
C LYS A 39 2.25 -8.80 -1.14
N GLY A 40 2.98 -8.47 -2.20
CA GLY A 40 2.52 -8.63 -3.58
C GLY A 40 2.66 -10.07 -4.04
N ARG A 41 2.57 -10.25 -5.36
CA ARG A 41 2.47 -11.56 -6.02
C ARG A 41 3.64 -12.51 -5.69
N GLU A 42 3.31 -13.78 -5.44
CA GLU A 42 4.24 -14.90 -5.55
C GLU A 42 4.23 -15.44 -6.98
N SER A 43 5.40 -15.57 -7.61
CA SER A 43 5.51 -15.96 -9.02
C SER A 43 5.03 -17.40 -9.26
N HIS A 44 3.78 -17.57 -9.69
CA HIS A 44 3.29 -18.87 -10.17
C HIS A 44 3.81 -19.16 -11.59
N SER A 45 4.69 -20.15 -11.72
CA SER A 45 5.23 -20.67 -12.98
C SER A 45 4.36 -21.82 -13.51
N GLY A 46 3.33 -21.51 -14.30
CA GLY A 46 2.56 -22.54 -15.00
C GLY A 46 1.20 -22.05 -15.47
N GLY A 47 1.10 -21.67 -16.75
CA GLY A 47 -0.18 -21.33 -17.37
C GLY A 47 -0.02 -20.82 -18.80
N ASN A 48 -1.09 -20.93 -19.58
CA ASN A 48 -1.20 -20.33 -20.90
C ASN A 48 -1.12 -18.79 -20.79
N GLU A 49 -0.41 -18.11 -21.70
CA GLU A 49 -0.10 -16.66 -21.60
C GLU A 49 -1.34 -15.78 -21.33
N HIS A 50 -2.47 -16.09 -21.98
CA HIS A 50 -3.73 -15.38 -21.77
C HIS A 50 -4.30 -15.52 -20.35
N THR A 51 -4.27 -16.74 -19.80
CA THR A 51 -4.74 -17.01 -18.43
C THR A 51 -3.81 -16.35 -17.42
N MET A 52 -2.50 -16.35 -17.69
CA MET A 52 -1.51 -15.69 -16.84
C MET A 52 -1.67 -14.18 -16.81
N ASN A 53 -2.03 -13.54 -17.92
CA ASN A 53 -2.20 -12.09 -17.97
C ASN A 53 -3.44 -11.63 -17.18
N ASN A 54 -4.57 -12.32 -17.34
CA ASN A 54 -5.78 -12.02 -16.57
C ASN A 54 -5.58 -12.26 -15.07
N ALA A 55 -4.89 -13.35 -14.70
CA ALA A 55 -4.52 -13.63 -13.33
C ALA A 55 -3.64 -12.51 -12.75
N ARG A 56 -2.65 -12.05 -13.52
CA ARG A 56 -1.74 -10.97 -13.13
C ARG A 56 -2.47 -9.67 -12.81
N GLN A 57 -3.40 -9.24 -13.67
CA GLN A 57 -4.19 -8.04 -13.42
C GLN A 57 -5.06 -8.18 -12.16
N SER A 58 -5.69 -9.34 -11.96
CA SER A 58 -6.50 -9.59 -10.76
C SER A 58 -5.66 -9.58 -9.48
N GLU A 59 -4.46 -10.16 -9.50
CA GLU A 59 -3.54 -10.16 -8.36
C GLU A 59 -3.02 -8.76 -8.03
N GLU A 60 -2.70 -7.96 -9.06
CA GLU A 60 -2.27 -6.58 -8.91
C GLU A 60 -3.37 -5.72 -8.25
N LEU A 61 -4.61 -5.84 -8.72
CA LEU A 61 -5.77 -5.17 -8.10
C LEU A 61 -6.00 -5.61 -6.65
N LYS A 62 -5.85 -6.90 -6.34
CA LYS A 62 -5.96 -7.40 -4.96
C LYS A 62 -4.88 -6.82 -4.06
N TYR A 63 -3.65 -6.75 -4.56
CA TYR A 63 -2.53 -6.16 -3.85
C TYR A 63 -2.78 -4.67 -3.57
N LEU A 64 -3.17 -3.90 -4.58
CA LEU A 64 -3.47 -2.47 -4.43
C LEU A 64 -4.63 -2.23 -3.45
N LYS A 65 -5.70 -3.03 -3.50
CA LYS A 65 -6.80 -2.97 -2.52
C LYS A 65 -6.36 -3.27 -1.09
N ALA A 66 -5.46 -4.24 -0.91
CA ALA A 66 -4.90 -4.55 0.40
C ALA A 66 -4.03 -3.40 0.93
N VAL A 67 -3.24 -2.78 0.06
CA VAL A 67 -2.45 -1.59 0.37
C VAL A 67 -3.35 -0.43 0.79
N THR A 68 -4.38 -0.08 0.00
CA THR A 68 -5.30 1.02 0.35
C THR A 68 -6.08 0.74 1.63
N SER A 69 -6.50 -0.50 1.85
CA SER A 69 -7.15 -0.90 3.12
C SER A 69 -6.27 -0.67 4.34
N ALA A 70 -4.97 -0.96 4.22
CA ALA A 70 -4.00 -0.72 5.30
C ALA A 70 -3.70 0.78 5.51
N LEU A 71 -4.00 1.61 4.52
CA LEU A 71 -3.81 3.07 4.57
C LEU A 71 -5.01 3.82 5.17
N LEU A 72 -6.22 3.24 5.19
CA LEU A 72 -7.45 3.86 5.73
C LEU A 72 -7.32 4.50 7.14
N PRO A 73 -6.52 3.96 8.08
CA PRO A 73 -6.39 4.54 9.41
C PRO A 73 -5.57 5.84 9.48
N TYR A 74 -4.93 6.26 8.38
CA TYR A 74 -4.00 7.38 8.32
C TYR A 74 -4.59 8.57 7.55
N ASP A 75 -4.32 9.78 8.03
CA ASP A 75 -4.86 11.02 7.46
C ASP A 75 -3.92 11.63 6.41
N GLU A 76 -2.60 11.51 6.63
CA GLU A 76 -1.57 12.03 5.74
C GLU A 76 -0.56 10.93 5.43
N ILE A 77 -0.44 10.61 4.14
CA ILE A 77 0.34 9.48 3.66
C ILE A 77 1.40 9.99 2.68
N VAL A 78 2.66 9.64 2.92
CA VAL A 78 3.75 9.85 1.98
C VAL A 78 4.00 8.56 1.21
N ILE A 79 3.85 8.59 -0.11
CA ILE A 79 4.08 7.43 -0.99
C ILE A 79 5.49 7.53 -1.57
N PHE A 80 6.28 6.44 -1.50
CA PHE A 80 7.62 6.37 -2.06
C PHE A 80 7.91 4.96 -2.62
N GLY A 81 8.82 4.86 -3.58
CA GLY A 81 9.07 3.62 -4.33
C GLY A 81 9.46 3.87 -5.79
N PRO A 82 9.52 2.84 -6.64
CA PRO A 82 9.67 3.02 -8.08
C PRO A 82 8.51 3.84 -8.66
N GLY A 83 8.80 4.76 -9.59
CA GLY A 83 7.80 5.69 -10.15
C GLY A 83 6.54 5.00 -10.67
N GLN A 84 6.70 3.89 -11.42
CA GLN A 84 5.59 3.09 -11.93
C GLN A 84 4.66 2.57 -10.83
N SER A 85 5.21 2.08 -9.70
CA SER A 85 4.40 1.59 -8.58
C SER A 85 3.68 2.73 -7.85
N GLN A 86 4.30 3.91 -7.78
CA GLN A 86 3.65 5.10 -7.22
C GLN A 86 2.47 5.55 -8.10
N GLU A 87 2.68 5.61 -9.42
CA GLU A 87 1.64 5.98 -10.40
C GLU A 87 0.46 5.00 -10.34
N GLN A 88 0.73 3.69 -10.32
CA GLN A 88 -0.31 2.66 -10.20
C GLN A 88 -1.15 2.82 -8.92
N LEU A 89 -0.51 3.07 -7.77
CA LEU A 89 -1.23 3.27 -6.51
C LEU A 89 -2.03 4.58 -6.53
N GLN A 90 -1.48 5.65 -7.09
CA GLN A 90 -2.18 6.93 -7.23
C GLN A 90 -3.44 6.79 -8.11
N HIS A 91 -3.32 6.18 -9.29
CA HIS A 91 -4.48 5.92 -10.15
C HIS A 91 -5.54 5.07 -9.44
N HIS A 92 -5.12 4.01 -8.72
CA HIS A 92 -6.06 3.18 -7.98
C HIS A 92 -6.79 3.95 -6.87
N LEU A 93 -6.09 4.86 -6.17
CA LEU A 93 -6.69 5.74 -5.17
C LEU A 93 -7.68 6.73 -5.81
N GLU A 94 -7.38 7.27 -6.99
CA GLU A 94 -8.28 8.20 -7.69
C GLU A 94 -9.53 7.51 -8.24
N GLU A 95 -9.45 6.23 -8.62
CA GLU A 95 -10.59 5.45 -9.11
C GLU A 95 -11.54 4.95 -8.00
N GLU A 96 -11.03 4.72 -6.78
CA GLU A 96 -11.83 4.21 -5.65
C GLU A 96 -12.40 5.31 -4.73
N VAL A 97 -12.14 6.60 -5.03
CA VAL A 97 -12.64 7.78 -4.27
C VAL A 97 -13.84 8.44 -4.94
#